data_AF-A0A4V1USM0-F1
#
_entry.id   AF-A0A4V1USM0-F1
#
_cell.length_a   1.000
_cell.length_b   1.000
_cell.length_c   1.000
_cell.angle_alpha   90.00
_cell.angle_beta   90.00
_cell.angle_gamma   90.00
#
_symmetry.space_group_name_H-M   'P 1'
#
loop_
_entity.id
_entity.type
_entity.pdbx_description
1 polymer ?
#
loop_
_entity_poly.entity_id
_entity_poly.type
_entity_poly.pdbx_seq_one_letter_code
_entity_poly.pdbx_strand_id
1 'polypeptide(L)'
;AKEAGLLTEMLRMEDIGWDGRMFVDLDNRPIRTIFKLYPWEFMLRENFARPLMGTYREVQWIEPIWKTLLSNKAILALLWEHFPDCPYLLPAYLDGPRELTRYVRKPIFGREGANVSIHGAEGDLAHGGVYGREGFVVQGYAPLLDFDGNRPIVGSWVVDGEPVGVGIREADGPITGNLSRFVPHAIA
;
A
#
# COMPACT_ATOMS: atom_id res chain seq x y z
N ALA A 1 -16.36 -5.63 12.42
CA ALA A 1 -16.00 -6.48 13.57
C ALA A 1 -17.14 -6.59 14.59
N LYS A 2 -17.56 -5.49 15.23
CA LYS A 2 -18.72 -5.51 16.16
C LYS A 2 -20.02 -6.02 15.52
N GLU A 3 -20.33 -5.57 14.31
CA GLU A 3 -21.48 -6.08 13.53
C GLU A 3 -21.40 -7.58 13.22
N ALA A 4 -20.19 -8.15 13.19
CA ALA A 4 -19.95 -9.59 13.05
C ALA A 4 -19.96 -10.33 14.39
N GLY A 5 -20.37 -9.68 15.49
CA GLY A 5 -20.42 -10.26 16.84
C GLY A 5 -19.07 -10.44 17.51
N LEU A 6 -17.98 -9.88 16.96
CA LEU A 6 -16.64 -10.03 17.53
C LEU A 6 -16.41 -9.02 18.66
N LEU A 7 -15.88 -9.53 19.78
CA LEU A 7 -15.32 -8.70 20.83
C LEU A 7 -13.97 -8.15 20.34
N THR A 8 -13.77 -6.85 20.53
CA THR A 8 -12.56 -6.16 20.06
C THR A 8 -12.07 -5.20 21.12
N GLU A 9 -10.75 -5.14 21.28
CA GLU A 9 -10.07 -4.11 22.06
C GLU A 9 -9.17 -3.29 21.14
N MET A 10 -9.07 -2.00 21.41
CA MET A 10 -8.16 -1.11 20.70
C MET A 10 -6.87 -0.99 21.50
N LEU A 11 -5.75 -1.34 20.87
CA LEU A 11 -4.43 -1.23 21.45
C LEU A 11 -3.53 -0.45 20.48
N ARG A 12 -2.57 0.31 21.04
CA ARG A 12 -1.48 0.84 20.24
C ARG A 12 -0.48 -0.27 19.96
N MET A 13 0.30 -0.14 18.89
CA MET A 13 1.32 -1.14 18.57
C MET A 13 2.35 -1.28 19.70
N GLU A 14 2.71 -0.16 20.37
CA GLU A 14 3.64 -0.18 21.51
C GLU A 14 3.07 -0.81 22.78
N ASP A 15 1.75 -0.92 22.91
CA ASP A 15 1.08 -1.49 24.08
C ASP A 15 0.94 -3.03 23.99
N ILE A 16 1.25 -3.62 22.83
CA ILE A 16 1.21 -5.07 22.65
C ILE A 16 2.43 -5.69 23.35
N GLY A 17 2.16 -6.44 24.42
CA GLY A 17 3.18 -7.12 25.19
C GLY A 17 3.63 -8.45 24.56
N TRP A 18 4.75 -8.96 25.06
CA TRP A 18 5.26 -10.29 24.76
C TRP A 18 5.58 -11.02 26.07
N ASP A 19 4.87 -12.12 26.35
CA ASP A 19 5.03 -12.89 27.61
C ASP A 19 6.15 -13.96 27.55
N GLY A 20 6.90 -14.01 26.44
CA GLY A 20 7.87 -15.08 26.15
C GLY A 20 7.33 -16.18 25.24
N ARG A 21 6.01 -16.27 25.04
CA ARG A 21 5.35 -17.29 24.21
C ARG A 21 4.29 -16.73 23.26
N MET A 22 3.53 -15.73 23.66
CA MET A 22 2.40 -15.16 22.93
C MET A 22 2.42 -13.62 23.05
N PHE A 23 1.77 -12.96 22.08
CA PHE A 23 1.40 -11.57 22.25
C PHE A 23 0.29 -11.44 23.29
N VAL A 24 0.35 -10.41 24.12
CA VAL A 24 -0.61 -10.16 25.20
C VAL A 24 -1.09 -8.70 25.21
N ASP A 25 -2.29 -8.48 25.73
CA ASP A 25 -2.85 -7.13 25.98
C ASP A 25 -2.32 -6.52 27.29
N LEU A 26 -2.85 -5.35 27.66
CA LEU A 26 -2.48 -4.62 28.89
C LEU A 26 -2.85 -5.38 30.18
N ASP A 27 -3.79 -6.33 30.11
CA ASP A 27 -4.21 -7.19 31.22
C ASP A 27 -3.51 -8.56 31.18
N ASN A 28 -2.46 -8.72 30.35
CA ASN A 28 -1.74 -9.96 30.09
C ASN A 28 -2.60 -11.10 29.50
N ARG A 29 -3.72 -10.77 28.84
CA ARG A 29 -4.53 -11.79 28.15
C ARG A 29 -3.91 -12.11 26.79
N PRO A 30 -3.78 -13.40 26.41
CA PRO A 30 -3.23 -13.77 25.11
C PRO A 30 -4.06 -13.24 23.93
N ILE A 31 -3.38 -12.57 23.00
CA ILE A 31 -3.98 -12.07 21.77
C ILE A 31 -3.90 -13.16 20.69
N ARG A 32 -5.06 -13.55 20.14
CA ARG A 32 -5.19 -14.59 19.11
C ARG A 32 -5.46 -14.05 17.71
N THR A 33 -6.00 -12.84 17.60
CA THR A 33 -6.33 -12.21 16.33
C THR A 33 -5.99 -10.73 16.40
N ILE A 34 -5.27 -10.23 15.40
CA ILE A 34 -4.86 -8.83 15.31
C ILE A 34 -5.27 -8.28 13.95
N PHE A 35 -6.14 -7.27 13.95
CA PHE A 35 -6.31 -6.36 12.82
C PHE A 35 -5.43 -5.14 13.05
N LYS A 36 -4.66 -4.72 12.04
CA LYS A 36 -3.72 -3.59 12.17
C LYS A 36 -3.77 -2.64 10.99
N LEU A 37 -3.62 -1.35 11.32
CA LEU A 37 -3.31 -0.29 10.35
C LEU A 37 -1.79 -0.08 10.19
N TYR A 38 -0.99 -0.67 11.08
CA TYR A 38 0.46 -0.51 11.08
C TYR A 38 1.11 -1.34 9.96
N PRO A 39 1.98 -0.75 9.12
CA PRO A 39 2.57 -1.43 7.98
C PRO A 39 3.42 -2.65 8.37
N TRP A 40 3.33 -3.70 7.56
CA TRP A 40 4.09 -4.92 7.78
C TRP A 40 5.61 -4.68 7.73
N GLU A 41 6.10 -3.90 6.77
CA GLU A 41 7.53 -3.66 6.61
C GLU A 41 8.13 -2.81 7.73
N PHE A 42 7.32 -2.10 8.53
CA PHE A 42 7.77 -1.43 9.74
C PHE A 42 7.95 -2.46 10.85
N MET A 43 6.93 -3.29 11.10
CA MET A 43 7.00 -4.37 12.09
C MET A 43 8.16 -5.34 11.84
N LEU A 44 8.43 -5.64 10.57
CA LEU A 44 9.51 -6.54 10.17
C LEU A 44 10.93 -5.97 10.39
N ARG A 45 11.05 -4.65 10.64
CA ARG A 45 12.33 -3.98 10.95
C ARG A 45 12.53 -3.73 12.44
N GLU A 46 11.49 -3.93 13.22
CA GLU A 46 11.46 -3.67 14.65
C GLU A 46 11.66 -4.98 15.42
N ASN A 47 11.84 -4.86 16.74
CA ASN A 47 11.96 -6.02 17.64
C ASN A 47 10.71 -6.93 17.61
N PHE A 48 9.59 -6.42 17.08
CA PHE A 48 8.34 -7.13 16.86
C PHE A 48 8.50 -8.34 15.91
N ALA A 49 9.46 -8.30 14.97
CA ALA A 49 9.63 -9.32 13.95
C ALA A 49 9.92 -10.72 14.52
N ARG A 50 10.71 -10.81 15.59
CA ARG A 50 11.15 -12.11 16.14
C ARG A 50 9.99 -12.87 16.81
N PRO A 51 9.23 -12.30 17.75
CA PRO A 51 8.02 -12.93 18.28
C PRO A 51 6.98 -13.28 17.20
N LEU A 52 6.84 -12.42 16.19
CA LEU A 52 5.92 -12.62 15.08
C LEU A 52 6.22 -13.90 14.30
N MET A 53 7.50 -14.12 13.95
CA MET A 53 7.92 -15.34 13.26
C MET A 53 7.78 -16.59 14.14
N GLY A 54 7.83 -16.44 15.45
CA GLY A 54 7.62 -17.55 16.39
C GLY A 54 6.15 -17.92 16.59
N THR A 55 5.21 -17.04 16.23
CA THR A 55 3.77 -17.19 16.54
C THR A 55 2.85 -17.07 15.33
N TYR A 56 3.39 -17.11 14.11
CA TYR A 56 2.61 -16.89 12.89
C TYR A 56 1.50 -17.93 12.65
N ARG A 57 1.54 -19.09 13.33
CA ARG A 57 0.50 -20.12 13.25
C ARG A 57 -0.56 -19.96 14.34
N GLU A 58 -0.18 -19.35 15.45
CA GLU A 58 -0.98 -19.21 16.67
C GLU A 58 -1.77 -17.90 16.72
N VAL A 59 -1.35 -16.91 15.93
CA VAL A 59 -1.93 -15.57 15.86
C VAL A 59 -2.40 -15.29 14.44
N GLN A 60 -3.70 -15.06 14.30
CA GLN A 60 -4.29 -14.65 13.04
C GLN A 60 -4.06 -13.16 12.81
N TRP A 61 -3.25 -12.83 11.80
CA TRP A 61 -3.00 -11.47 11.39
C TRP A 61 -3.91 -11.06 10.24
N ILE A 62 -4.55 -9.90 10.38
CA ILE A 62 -5.39 -9.28 9.35
C ILE A 62 -4.82 -7.89 9.05
N GLU A 63 -4.31 -7.62 7.85
CA GLU A 63 -4.06 -8.56 6.73
C GLU A 63 -2.90 -9.54 7.00
N PRO A 64 -2.89 -10.75 6.41
CA PRO A 64 -1.83 -11.74 6.61
C PRO A 64 -0.48 -11.30 6.02
N ILE A 65 0.63 -11.87 6.51
CA ILE A 65 1.99 -11.44 6.15
C ILE A 65 2.28 -11.51 4.65
N TRP A 66 1.70 -12.46 3.91
CA TRP A 66 1.94 -12.59 2.47
C TRP A 66 1.43 -11.39 1.67
N LYS A 67 0.53 -10.56 2.23
CA LYS A 67 0.09 -9.29 1.62
C LYS A 67 1.22 -8.27 1.51
N THR A 68 2.35 -8.47 2.19
CA THR A 68 3.60 -7.72 1.95
C THR A 68 4.09 -7.84 0.51
N LEU A 69 3.82 -8.96 -0.16
CA LEU A 69 4.15 -9.14 -1.56
C LEU A 69 3.27 -8.24 -2.43
N LEU A 70 1.96 -8.22 -2.16
CA LEU A 70 1.00 -7.45 -2.95
C LEU A 70 1.14 -5.93 -2.75
N SER A 71 1.57 -5.48 -1.57
CA SER A 71 1.78 -4.06 -1.29
C SER A 71 3.14 -3.53 -1.75
N ASN A 72 4.06 -4.41 -2.14
CA ASN A 72 5.37 -4.05 -2.66
C ASN A 72 5.29 -3.78 -4.16
N LYS A 73 5.61 -2.55 -4.59
CA LYS A 73 5.50 -2.16 -6.00
C LYS A 73 6.49 -2.85 -6.94
N ALA A 74 7.50 -3.55 -6.40
CA ALA A 74 8.35 -4.42 -7.22
C ALA A 74 7.54 -5.51 -7.94
N ILE A 75 6.40 -5.91 -7.39
CA ILE A 75 5.48 -6.87 -8.04
C ILE A 75 5.01 -6.36 -9.41
N LEU A 76 4.93 -5.05 -9.63
CA LEU A 76 4.50 -4.49 -10.91
C LEU A 76 5.45 -4.89 -12.05
N ALA A 77 6.75 -4.96 -11.78
CA ALA A 77 7.72 -5.39 -12.78
C ALA A 77 7.55 -6.88 -13.12
N LEU A 78 7.30 -7.72 -12.12
CA LEU A 78 7.02 -9.15 -12.33
C LEU A 78 5.71 -9.37 -13.09
N LEU A 79 4.65 -8.62 -12.74
CA LEU A 79 3.37 -8.68 -13.44
C LEU A 79 3.54 -8.29 -14.91
N TRP A 80 4.29 -7.23 -15.19
CA TRP A 80 4.58 -6.81 -16.56
C TRP A 80 5.40 -7.84 -17.34
N GLU A 81 6.44 -8.41 -16.71
CA GLU A 81 7.27 -9.45 -17.32
C GLU A 81 6.46 -10.69 -17.74
N HIS A 82 5.53 -11.12 -16.89
CA HIS A 82 4.73 -12.31 -17.16
C HIS A 82 3.48 -12.05 -18.02
N PHE A 83 2.95 -10.83 -18.03
CA PHE A 83 1.70 -10.48 -18.72
C PHE A 83 1.81 -9.16 -19.50
N PRO A 84 2.76 -9.03 -20.44
CA PRO A 84 3.03 -7.76 -21.14
C PRO A 84 1.87 -7.27 -22.01
N ASP A 85 1.01 -8.18 -22.49
CA ASP A 85 -0.14 -7.82 -23.32
C ASP A 85 -1.41 -7.53 -22.50
N CYS A 86 -1.32 -7.52 -21.17
CA CYS A 86 -2.46 -7.24 -20.30
C CYS A 86 -2.85 -5.74 -20.40
N PRO A 87 -4.09 -5.41 -20.82
CA PRO A 87 -4.50 -4.01 -21.03
C PRO A 87 -4.60 -3.20 -19.73
N TYR A 88 -4.55 -3.86 -18.57
CA TYR A 88 -4.62 -3.24 -17.25
C TYR A 88 -3.25 -2.99 -16.62
N LEU A 89 -2.17 -3.37 -17.30
CA LEU A 89 -0.80 -3.16 -16.83
C LEU A 89 -0.10 -2.07 -17.65
N LEU A 90 0.82 -1.38 -16.98
CA LEU A 90 1.76 -0.46 -17.59
C LEU A 90 3.16 -1.06 -17.53
N PRO A 91 4.03 -0.78 -18.52
CA PRO A 91 5.41 -1.22 -18.49
C PRO A 91 6.09 -0.84 -17.18
N ALA A 92 6.72 -1.80 -16.51
CA ALA A 92 7.34 -1.59 -15.21
C ALA A 92 8.64 -2.38 -15.05
N TYR A 93 9.64 -1.73 -14.48
CA TYR A 93 11.03 -2.22 -14.45
C TYR A 93 11.71 -1.84 -13.13
N LEU A 94 12.65 -2.69 -12.68
CA LEU A 94 13.47 -2.45 -11.48
C LEU A 94 14.89 -1.95 -11.80
N ASP A 95 15.31 -2.10 -13.06
CA ASP A 95 16.67 -1.84 -13.55
C ASP A 95 16.81 -0.48 -14.27
N GLY A 96 15.73 0.29 -14.40
CA GLY A 96 15.73 1.63 -15.00
C GLY A 96 14.54 1.87 -15.93
N PRO A 97 14.52 2.98 -16.69
CA PRO A 97 13.41 3.33 -17.58
C PRO A 97 13.39 2.55 -18.89
N ARG A 98 14.51 1.92 -19.29
CA ARG A 98 14.66 1.22 -20.57
C ARG A 98 14.22 2.11 -21.75
N GLU A 99 13.23 1.68 -22.52
CA GLU A 99 12.66 2.41 -23.66
C GLU A 99 11.67 3.52 -23.29
N LEU A 100 11.30 3.66 -22.01
CA LEU A 100 10.31 4.64 -21.57
C LEU A 100 10.86 6.07 -21.66
N THR A 101 10.19 6.91 -22.46
CA THR A 101 10.48 8.35 -22.57
C THR A 101 9.72 9.20 -21.57
N ARG A 102 8.58 8.69 -21.04
CA ARG A 102 7.83 9.30 -19.95
C ARG A 102 7.46 8.23 -18.93
N TYR A 103 7.91 8.42 -17.69
CA TYR A 103 7.79 7.40 -16.65
C TYR A 103 7.61 8.00 -15.26
N VAL A 104 7.15 7.16 -14.34
CA VAL A 104 7.13 7.43 -12.90
C VAL A 104 8.13 6.56 -12.19
N ARG A 105 8.84 7.13 -11.23
CA ARG A 105 9.71 6.41 -10.31
C ARG A 105 9.08 6.44 -8.92
N LYS A 106 8.79 5.26 -8.37
CA LYS A 106 8.02 5.08 -7.13
C LYS A 106 8.78 4.20 -6.14
N PRO A 107 8.92 4.59 -4.85
CA PRO A 107 9.54 3.71 -3.86
C PRO A 107 8.76 2.42 -3.72
N ILE A 108 9.47 1.29 -3.62
CA ILE A 108 8.83 -0.03 -3.60
C ILE A 108 7.88 -0.23 -2.41
N PHE A 109 8.20 0.38 -1.26
CA PHE A 109 7.33 0.44 -0.07
C PHE A 109 6.65 1.81 0.12
N GLY A 110 6.67 2.70 -0.87
CA GLY A 110 6.11 4.04 -0.74
C GLY A 110 4.59 4.04 -0.52
N ARG A 111 4.04 5.09 0.08
CA ARG A 111 2.60 5.29 0.26
C ARG A 111 2.20 6.72 -0.08
N GLU A 112 0.92 6.93 -0.36
CA GLU A 112 0.32 8.27 -0.40
C GLU A 112 1.05 9.28 -1.30
N GLY A 113 1.58 8.82 -2.44
CA GLY A 113 2.32 9.67 -3.38
C GLY A 113 3.70 10.14 -2.89
N ALA A 114 4.13 9.78 -1.69
CA ALA A 114 5.40 10.20 -1.11
C ALA A 114 6.60 9.66 -1.92
N ASN A 115 7.58 10.53 -2.18
CA ASN A 115 8.79 10.25 -2.95
C ASN A 115 8.53 9.70 -4.37
N VAL A 116 7.32 9.88 -4.90
CA VAL A 116 7.01 9.62 -6.30
C VAL A 116 7.60 10.76 -7.14
N SER A 117 8.20 10.41 -8.27
CA SER A 117 8.64 11.38 -9.26
C SER A 117 8.14 11.02 -10.66
N ILE A 118 7.82 12.04 -11.46
CA ILE A 118 7.42 11.92 -12.85
C ILE A 118 8.57 12.51 -13.68
N HIS A 119 8.98 11.79 -14.72
CA HIS A 119 10.10 12.12 -15.60
C HIS A 119 9.61 12.18 -17.03
N GLY A 120 10.08 13.15 -17.82
CA GLY A 120 9.75 13.30 -19.23
C GLY A 120 10.16 14.65 -19.83
N ALA A 121 9.77 14.89 -21.08
CA ALA A 121 10.18 16.09 -21.84
C ALA A 121 9.73 17.43 -21.22
N GLU A 122 8.68 17.43 -20.40
CA GLU A 122 8.14 18.61 -19.71
C GLU A 122 8.89 18.94 -18.41
N GLY A 123 9.90 18.12 -18.04
CA GLY A 123 10.69 18.25 -16.82
C GLY A 123 10.30 17.26 -15.74
N ASP A 124 11.13 17.21 -14.70
CA ASP A 124 10.95 16.29 -13.57
C ASP A 124 10.12 16.93 -12.45
N LEU A 125 9.10 16.21 -11.99
CA LEU A 125 8.34 16.56 -10.80
C LEU A 125 8.63 15.53 -9.71
N ALA A 126 8.95 15.96 -8.49
CA ALA A 126 9.16 15.07 -7.36
C ALA A 126 8.33 15.50 -6.15
N HIS A 127 7.68 14.55 -5.49
CA HIS A 127 7.05 14.75 -4.20
C HIS A 127 8.02 14.38 -3.07
N GLY A 128 7.98 15.13 -1.97
CA GLY A 128 8.78 14.84 -0.77
C GLY A 128 8.34 13.58 -0.02
N GLY A 129 9.09 13.22 1.03
CA GLY A 129 8.75 12.11 1.92
C GLY A 129 9.98 11.36 2.45
N VAL A 130 9.75 10.29 3.18
CA VAL A 130 10.78 9.50 3.90
C VAL A 130 11.10 8.14 3.26
N TYR A 131 10.50 7.80 2.13
CA TYR A 131 10.69 6.54 1.43
C TYR A 131 11.81 6.60 0.37
N GLY A 132 12.34 5.43 0.00
CA GLY A 132 13.24 5.28 -1.15
C GLY A 132 14.53 4.53 -0.87
N ARG A 133 14.86 4.26 0.40
CA ARG A 133 16.08 3.54 0.78
C ARG A 133 16.15 2.13 0.18
N GLU A 134 15.00 1.48 0.04
CA GLU A 134 14.86 0.10 -0.42
C GLU A 134 14.82 -0.03 -1.94
N GLY A 135 14.93 1.10 -2.65
CA GLY A 135 14.86 1.14 -4.09
C GLY A 135 13.48 1.52 -4.62
N PHE A 136 13.38 1.49 -5.94
CA PHE A 136 12.27 2.05 -6.68
C PHE A 136 11.87 1.11 -7.82
N VAL A 137 10.60 1.17 -8.19
CA VAL A 137 10.12 0.70 -9.49
C VAL A 137 9.99 1.88 -10.42
N VAL A 138 10.39 1.70 -11.67
CA VAL A 138 10.08 2.60 -12.78
C VAL A 138 8.86 2.04 -13.51
N GLN A 139 7.87 2.88 -13.81
CA GLN A 139 6.67 2.47 -14.52
C GLN A 139 6.30 3.50 -15.59
N GLY A 140 5.77 3.07 -16.74
CA GLY A 140 5.26 3.96 -17.78
C GLY A 140 4.27 4.97 -17.21
N TYR A 141 4.34 6.22 -17.67
CA TYR A 141 3.46 7.27 -17.18
C TYR A 141 2.10 7.23 -17.91
N ALA A 142 1.04 7.05 -17.14
CA ALA A 142 -0.33 7.27 -17.60
C ALA A 142 -0.86 8.58 -16.98
N PRO A 143 -1.14 9.62 -17.78
CA PRO A 143 -1.63 10.89 -17.26
C PRO A 143 -3.04 10.73 -16.67
N LEU A 144 -3.27 11.37 -15.53
CA LEU A 144 -4.63 11.57 -15.03
C LEU A 144 -5.32 12.65 -15.86
N LEU A 145 -6.57 12.39 -16.23
CA LEU A 145 -7.43 13.38 -16.87
C LEU A 145 -7.64 14.58 -15.94
N ASP A 146 -7.72 15.76 -16.53
CA ASP A 146 -7.95 17.02 -15.84
C ASP A 146 -9.41 17.44 -16.01
N PHE A 147 -10.12 17.55 -14.88
CA PHE A 147 -11.49 18.03 -14.79
C PHE A 147 -11.49 19.34 -14.00
N ASP A 148 -11.33 20.45 -14.71
CA ASP A 148 -11.31 21.81 -14.16
C ASP A 148 -10.32 21.97 -12.98
N GLY A 149 -9.11 21.43 -13.15
CA GLY A 149 -8.04 21.44 -12.16
C GLY A 149 -8.03 20.22 -11.23
N ASN A 150 -9.03 19.33 -11.32
CA ASN A 150 -9.11 18.11 -10.51
C ASN A 150 -8.68 16.88 -11.31
N ARG A 151 -7.81 16.08 -10.71
CA ARG A 151 -7.30 14.85 -11.31
C ARG A 151 -7.78 13.64 -10.51
N PRO A 152 -8.90 13.01 -10.93
CA PRO A 152 -9.50 11.90 -10.20
C PRO A 152 -8.74 10.59 -10.43
N ILE A 153 -8.70 9.76 -9.38
CA ILE A 153 -8.38 8.34 -9.45
C ILE A 153 -9.56 7.53 -8.90
N VAL A 154 -9.75 6.34 -9.46
CA VAL A 154 -10.72 5.37 -8.97
C VAL A 154 -10.01 4.34 -8.11
N GLY A 155 -10.47 4.18 -6.87
CA GLY A 155 -10.08 3.08 -5.98
C GLY A 155 -11.19 2.03 -5.93
N SER A 156 -10.84 0.76 -6.13
CA SER A 156 -11.74 -0.38 -5.94
C SER A 156 -11.42 -1.09 -4.62
N TRP A 157 -12.44 -1.29 -3.78
CA TRP A 157 -12.33 -2.01 -2.53
C TRP A 157 -12.63 -3.49 -2.77
N VAL A 158 -11.69 -4.35 -2.38
CA VAL A 158 -11.81 -5.80 -2.51
C VAL A 158 -11.88 -6.42 -1.14
N VAL A 159 -12.92 -7.22 -0.88
CA VAL A 159 -13.11 -7.99 0.35
C VAL A 159 -13.21 -9.46 -0.03
N ASP A 160 -12.33 -10.28 0.54
CA ASP A 160 -12.25 -11.73 0.27
C ASP A 160 -12.15 -12.08 -1.23
N GLY A 161 -11.42 -11.27 -1.99
CA GLY A 161 -11.22 -11.47 -3.43
C GLY A 161 -12.31 -10.84 -4.31
N GLU A 162 -13.42 -10.38 -3.73
CA GLU A 162 -14.53 -9.80 -4.48
C GLU A 162 -14.54 -8.27 -4.39
N PRO A 163 -14.79 -7.54 -5.50
CA PRO A 163 -14.99 -6.09 -5.47
C PRO A 163 -16.32 -5.76 -4.79
N VAL A 164 -16.27 -4.94 -3.74
CA VAL A 164 -17.46 -4.60 -2.92
C VAL A 164 -17.79 -3.11 -2.90
N GLY A 165 -16.95 -2.27 -3.49
CA GLY A 165 -17.18 -0.84 -3.53
C GLY A 165 -16.13 -0.09 -4.31
N VAL A 166 -16.45 1.16 -4.66
CA VAL A 166 -15.53 2.06 -5.34
C VAL A 166 -15.52 3.41 -4.62
N GLY A 167 -14.43 4.15 -4.79
CA GLY A 167 -14.31 5.52 -4.32
C GLY A 167 -13.48 6.35 -5.29
N ILE A 168 -13.71 7.65 -5.29
CA ILE A 168 -12.96 8.59 -6.14
C ILE A 168 -12.13 9.50 -5.24
N ARG A 169 -10.85 9.65 -5.59
CA ARG A 169 -9.97 10.66 -4.97
C ARG A 169 -9.48 11.65 -5.99
N GLU A 170 -9.53 12.94 -5.66
CA GLU A 170 -9.06 14.01 -6.53
C GLU A 170 -7.84 14.71 -5.96
N ALA A 171 -6.91 15.06 -6.85
CA ALA A 171 -5.74 15.86 -6.55
C ALA A 171 -5.68 17.10 -7.45
N ASP A 172 -5.08 18.18 -6.94
CA ASP A 172 -4.83 19.39 -7.72
C ASP A 172 -3.66 19.21 -8.71
N GLY A 173 -2.85 18.17 -8.49
CA GLY A 173 -1.66 17.86 -9.27
C GLY A 173 -1.64 16.43 -9.79
N PRO A 174 -0.64 16.08 -10.62
CA PRO A 174 -0.56 14.79 -11.30
C PRO A 174 -0.23 13.60 -10.39
N ILE A 175 0.05 13.84 -9.10
CA ILE A 175 0.33 12.81 -8.09
C ILE A 175 -0.75 12.91 -7.00
N THR A 176 -1.55 11.85 -6.85
CA THR A 176 -2.49 11.73 -5.75
C THR A 176 -1.74 11.47 -4.44
N GLY A 177 -2.03 12.27 -3.42
CA GLY A 177 -1.34 12.26 -2.12
C GLY A 177 -2.25 11.95 -0.93
N ASN A 178 -1.72 12.10 0.28
CA ASN A 178 -2.52 11.91 1.50
C ASN A 178 -3.63 12.96 1.64
N LEU A 179 -3.34 14.22 1.28
CA LEU A 179 -4.28 15.34 1.34
C LEU A 179 -5.28 15.40 0.17
N SER A 180 -5.21 14.44 -0.76
CA SER A 180 -6.19 14.35 -1.85
C SER A 180 -7.60 14.13 -1.32
N ARG A 181 -8.55 14.81 -1.94
CA ARG A 181 -9.95 14.86 -1.49
C ARG A 181 -10.64 13.54 -1.83
N PHE A 182 -11.40 12.98 -0.91
CA PHE A 182 -12.36 11.92 -1.22
C PHE A 182 -13.65 12.60 -1.67
N VAL A 183 -14.13 12.30 -2.88
CA VAL A 183 -15.29 12.99 -3.46
C VAL A 183 -16.49 12.06 -3.57
N PRO A 184 -17.71 12.57 -3.37
CA PRO A 184 -18.92 11.77 -3.55
C PRO A 184 -19.05 11.35 -5.02
N HIS A 185 -19.60 10.16 -5.23
CA HIS A 185 -19.94 9.66 -6.56
C HIS A 185 -21.30 8.96 -6.48
N ALA A 186 -21.97 8.87 -7.62
CA ALA A 186 -23.21 8.13 -7.77
C ALA A 186 -23.15 7.35 -9.09
N ILE A 187 -23.71 6.14 -9.07
CA ILE A 187 -23.94 5.33 -10.27
C ILE A 187 -25.43 5.44 -10.54
N ALA A 188 -25.80 5.91 -11.74
CA ALA A 188 -27.17 6.12 -12.18
C ALA A 188 -27.55 5.07 -13.23
#